data_AF-A0A9E6R8W1-F1
#
_entry.id   AF-A0A9E6R8W1-F1
#
_cell.length_a   1.000
_cell.length_b   1.000
_cell.length_c   1.000
_cell.angle_alpha   90.00
_cell.angle_beta   90.00
_cell.angle_gamma   90.00
#
_symmetry.space_group_name_H-M   'P 1'
#
loop_
_entity.id
_entity.type
_entity.pdbx_description
1 polymer ?
#
loop_
_entity_poly.entity_id
_entity_poly.type
_entity_poly.pdbx_seq_one_letter_code
_entity_poly.pdbx_strand_id
1 'polypeptide(L)'
;MGDPGGGKSRLARRVAERLHLPVATLDAGTCNDQAVTGSPRRWYSAYPSLPLATIAAHRVPNPALVVDEIEKAGRSSAGSLHDSLLSLLEPLTARAWRDQYLDAEVDLSGVSWICTANTLDGIPAPLRNRLRILRLPRPAAEHLPVLTASVLRDIAHERGEDERFLPPLDGEELSALAAAWGDSGSVRTLRRFVEALLAARRATTNPN
;
A
#
# COMPACT_ATOMS: atom_id res chain seq x y z
N MET A 1 -10.32 -2.25 4.78
CA MET A 1 -10.86 -1.18 5.62
C MET A 1 -10.38 -1.37 7.06
N GLY A 2 -10.03 -0.31 7.76
CA GLY A 2 -9.60 -0.35 9.16
C GLY A 2 -8.99 0.98 9.58
N ASP A 3 -8.70 1.15 10.86
CA ASP A 3 -8.29 2.45 11.39
C ASP A 3 -6.94 2.96 10.83
N PRO A 4 -6.73 4.29 10.82
CA PRO A 4 -5.44 4.87 10.47
C PRO A 4 -4.30 4.25 11.29
N GLY A 5 -3.16 4.00 10.63
CA GLY A 5 -2.00 3.39 11.31
C GLY A 5 -2.06 1.87 11.51
N GLY A 6 -3.16 1.19 11.14
CA GLY A 6 -3.29 -0.27 11.22
C GLY A 6 -2.50 -1.08 10.19
N GLY A 7 -1.59 -0.46 9.42
CA GLY A 7 -0.71 -1.17 8.48
C GLY A 7 -1.36 -1.66 7.18
N LYS A 8 -2.52 -1.11 6.79
CA LYS A 8 -3.27 -1.50 5.58
C LYS A 8 -2.43 -1.47 4.29
N SER A 9 -1.78 -0.35 4.00
CA SER A 9 -0.97 -0.16 2.80
C SER A 9 0.24 -1.10 2.79
N ARG A 10 0.83 -1.32 3.97
CA ARG A 10 1.93 -2.29 4.15
C ARG A 10 1.46 -3.72 3.89
N LEU A 11 0.28 -4.10 4.40
CA LEU A 11 -0.29 -5.43 4.12
C LEU A 11 -0.56 -5.60 2.62
N ALA A 12 -1.16 -4.60 1.96
CA ALA A 12 -1.47 -4.64 0.54
C ALA A 12 -0.21 -4.92 -0.31
N ARG A 13 0.88 -4.17 -0.06
CA ARG A 13 2.17 -4.39 -0.75
C ARG A 13 2.75 -5.76 -0.44
N ARG A 14 2.78 -6.17 0.83
CA ARG A 14 3.30 -7.48 1.23
C ARG A 14 2.55 -8.66 0.63
N VAL A 15 1.22 -8.56 0.49
CA VAL A 15 0.43 -9.60 -0.18
C VAL A 15 0.91 -9.76 -1.62
N ALA A 16 1.07 -8.66 -2.35
CA ALA A 16 1.53 -8.71 -3.73
C ALA A 16 2.99 -9.19 -3.86
N GLU A 17 3.89 -8.74 -2.97
CA GLU A 17 5.28 -9.23 -2.89
C GLU A 17 5.33 -10.75 -2.65
N ARG A 18 4.48 -11.27 -1.75
CA ARG A 18 4.38 -12.71 -1.45
C ARG A 18 3.79 -13.53 -2.59
N LEU A 19 3.00 -12.90 -3.46
CA LEU A 19 2.52 -13.49 -4.70
C LEU A 19 3.50 -13.30 -5.85
N HIS A 20 4.68 -12.70 -5.60
CA HIS A 20 5.69 -12.37 -6.60
C HIS A 20 5.15 -11.50 -7.75
N LEU A 21 4.14 -10.68 -7.46
CA LEU A 21 3.58 -9.74 -8.42
C LEU A 21 4.34 -8.41 -8.35
N PRO A 22 4.70 -7.81 -9.49
CA PRO A 22 5.15 -6.42 -9.50
C PRO A 22 4.08 -5.50 -8.91
N VAL A 23 4.51 -4.54 -8.09
CA VAL A 23 3.61 -3.68 -7.33
C VAL A 23 3.82 -2.22 -7.71
N ALA A 24 2.73 -1.54 -8.06
CA ALA A 24 2.68 -0.09 -8.14
C ALA A 24 1.64 0.45 -7.15
N THR A 25 1.89 1.63 -6.57
CA THR A 25 0.96 2.26 -5.61
C THR A 25 0.54 3.62 -6.15
N LEU A 26 -0.74 3.96 -5.98
CA LEU A 26 -1.28 5.30 -6.16
C LEU A 26 -2.00 5.74 -4.88
N ASP A 27 -1.92 7.03 -4.58
CA ASP A 27 -2.65 7.66 -3.47
C ASP A 27 -3.90 8.35 -4.04
N ALA A 28 -5.07 7.84 -3.68
CA ALA A 28 -6.33 8.32 -4.21
C ALA A 28 -6.66 9.77 -3.79
N GLY A 29 -6.06 10.29 -2.71
CA GLY A 29 -6.26 11.66 -2.26
C GLY A 29 -5.46 12.70 -3.05
N THR A 30 -4.42 12.28 -3.78
CA THR A 30 -3.54 13.20 -4.53
C THR A 30 -3.52 12.92 -6.03
N CYS A 31 -3.81 11.70 -6.46
CA CYS A 31 -3.86 11.32 -7.85
C CYS A 31 -5.20 11.71 -8.51
N ASN A 32 -5.12 12.09 -9.79
CA ASN A 32 -6.28 12.21 -10.66
C ASN A 32 -6.52 10.89 -11.43
N ASP A 33 -7.55 10.88 -12.26
CA ASP A 33 -7.91 9.76 -13.12
C ASP A 33 -6.83 9.44 -14.18
N GLN A 34 -6.05 10.44 -14.63
CA GLN A 34 -4.95 10.25 -15.60
C GLN A 34 -3.88 9.28 -15.10
N ALA A 35 -3.75 9.07 -13.79
CA ALA A 35 -2.89 8.03 -13.25
C ALA A 35 -3.27 6.62 -13.76
N VAL A 36 -4.56 6.37 -14.04
CA VAL A 36 -5.06 5.06 -14.50
C VAL A 36 -5.59 5.08 -15.94
N THR A 37 -5.85 6.24 -16.53
CA THR A 37 -6.24 6.39 -17.95
C THR A 37 -5.08 6.75 -18.87
N GLY A 38 -3.97 7.26 -18.31
CA GLY A 38 -2.88 7.87 -19.07
C GLY A 38 -3.19 9.31 -19.45
N SER A 39 -2.18 10.02 -19.94
CA SER A 39 -2.33 11.38 -20.45
C SER A 39 -2.30 11.40 -21.98
N PRO A 40 -3.13 12.20 -22.66
CA PRO A 40 -3.18 12.20 -24.12
C PRO A 40 -1.84 12.52 -24.76
N ARG A 41 -1.44 11.73 -25.77
CA ARG A 41 -0.15 11.85 -26.47
C ARG A 41 0.18 13.25 -27.02
N ARG A 42 -0.83 14.09 -27.26
CA ARG A 42 -0.67 15.48 -27.72
C ARG A 42 -0.03 16.41 -26.68
N TRP A 43 -0.02 16.03 -25.40
CA TRP A 43 0.59 16.84 -24.34
C TRP A 43 2.10 16.62 -24.30
N TYR A 44 2.86 17.69 -24.11
CA TYR A 44 4.33 17.63 -24.04
C TYR A 44 4.84 16.65 -22.96
N SER A 45 4.14 16.59 -21.83
CA SER A 45 4.46 15.72 -20.69
C SER A 45 3.55 14.50 -20.62
N ALA A 46 3.13 13.94 -21.77
CA ALA A 46 2.23 12.80 -21.79
C ALA A 46 2.90 11.52 -21.25
N TYR A 47 2.13 10.68 -20.58
CA TYR A 47 2.60 9.45 -19.95
C TYR A 47 1.53 8.34 -20.07
N PRO A 48 1.93 7.07 -20.21
CA PRO A 48 1.01 5.93 -20.19
C PRO A 48 0.33 5.78 -18.83
N SER A 49 -0.82 5.12 -18.80
CA SER A 49 -1.47 4.76 -17.55
C SER A 49 -0.54 3.92 -16.67
N LEU A 50 -0.64 4.09 -15.34
CA LEU A 50 0.20 3.38 -14.37
C LEU A 50 0.11 1.84 -14.51
N PRO A 51 -1.06 1.22 -14.73
CA PRO A 51 -1.12 -0.23 -14.96
C PRO A 51 -0.31 -0.64 -16.19
N LEU A 52 -0.46 0.07 -17.31
CA LEU A 52 0.28 -0.20 -18.54
C LEU A 52 1.79 0.01 -18.35
N ALA A 53 2.19 1.10 -17.69
CA ALA A 53 3.59 1.38 -17.38
C ALA A 53 4.22 0.28 -16.52
N THR A 54 3.47 -0.24 -15.55
CA THR A 54 3.90 -1.34 -14.66
C THR A 54 4.06 -2.65 -15.44
N ILE A 55 3.10 -2.97 -16.31
CA ILE A 55 3.20 -4.13 -17.22
C ILE A 55 4.43 -4.00 -18.11
N ALA A 56 4.65 -2.84 -18.72
CA ALA A 56 5.78 -2.60 -19.62
C ALA A 56 7.14 -2.72 -18.92
N ALA A 57 7.26 -2.15 -17.71
CA ALA A 57 8.49 -2.17 -16.93
C ALA A 57 8.87 -3.58 -16.46
N HIS A 58 7.89 -4.39 -16.06
CA HIS A 58 8.14 -5.70 -15.45
C HIS A 58 7.89 -6.89 -16.39
N ARG A 59 7.25 -6.66 -17.55
CA ARG A 59 6.84 -7.70 -18.51
C ARG A 59 5.95 -8.78 -17.89
N VAL A 60 5.09 -8.37 -16.96
CA VAL A 60 4.11 -9.23 -16.28
C VAL A 60 2.71 -8.69 -16.57
N PRO A 61 1.78 -9.50 -17.13
CA PRO A 61 0.46 -9.02 -17.55
C PRO A 61 -0.51 -8.80 -16.38
N ASN A 62 -0.20 -9.34 -15.19
CA ASN A 62 -1.05 -9.30 -14.01
C ASN A 62 -0.38 -8.64 -12.79
N PRO A 63 0.11 -7.39 -12.90
CA PRO A 63 0.70 -6.69 -11.77
C PRO A 63 -0.37 -6.37 -10.70
N ALA A 64 0.10 -6.10 -9.49
CA ALA A 64 -0.74 -5.62 -8.40
C ALA A 64 -0.68 -4.09 -8.29
N LEU A 65 -1.84 -3.45 -8.36
CA LEU A 65 -2.01 -2.00 -8.24
C LEU A 65 -2.68 -1.70 -6.90
N VAL A 66 -1.95 -1.01 -6.03
CA VAL A 66 -2.44 -0.62 -4.70
C VAL A 66 -3.01 0.79 -4.77
N VAL A 67 -4.31 0.94 -4.49
CA VAL A 67 -4.99 2.24 -4.35
C VAL A 67 -5.10 2.58 -2.87
N ASP A 68 -4.27 3.48 -2.39
CA ASP A 68 -4.28 3.90 -0.98
C ASP A 68 -5.32 4.98 -0.74
N GLU A 69 -6.08 4.87 0.36
CA GLU A 69 -7.09 5.85 0.79
C GLU A 69 -8.16 6.15 -0.28
N ILE A 70 -8.77 5.11 -0.86
CA ILE A 70 -9.76 5.22 -1.94
C ILE A 70 -10.99 6.07 -1.57
N GLU A 71 -11.30 6.23 -0.28
CA GLU A 71 -12.34 7.14 0.20
C GLU A 71 -12.04 8.62 -0.11
N LYS A 72 -10.77 8.97 -0.35
CA LYS A 72 -10.32 10.33 -0.65
C LYS A 72 -10.31 10.66 -2.14
N ALA A 73 -10.60 9.71 -3.02
CA ALA A 73 -10.66 9.87 -4.48
C ALA A 73 -11.87 10.69 -4.98
N GLY A 74 -12.25 11.74 -4.24
CA GLY A 74 -13.39 12.59 -4.54
C GLY A 74 -13.39 13.16 -5.95
N ARG A 75 -14.54 13.70 -6.37
CA ARG A 75 -14.71 14.27 -7.71
C ARG A 75 -13.85 15.51 -7.89
N SER A 76 -12.81 15.42 -8.72
CA SER A 76 -12.08 16.58 -9.22
C SER A 76 -12.81 17.17 -10.44
N SER A 77 -12.51 18.42 -10.79
CA SER A 77 -12.98 19.03 -12.05
C SER A 77 -12.42 18.36 -13.31
N ALA A 78 -11.38 17.52 -13.16
CA ALA A 78 -10.66 16.86 -14.25
C ALA A 78 -11.13 15.42 -14.52
N GLY A 79 -12.07 14.89 -13.72
CA GLY A 79 -12.47 13.48 -13.76
C GLY A 79 -12.52 12.85 -12.38
N SER A 80 -13.13 11.68 -12.28
CA SER A 80 -13.28 10.91 -11.04
C SER A 80 -12.48 9.62 -11.14
N LEU A 81 -11.48 9.46 -10.25
CA LEU A 81 -10.73 8.21 -10.14
C LEU A 81 -11.67 7.03 -9.82
N HIS A 82 -12.76 7.25 -9.08
CA HIS A 82 -13.78 6.22 -8.85
C HIS A 82 -14.42 5.72 -10.15
N ASP A 83 -14.69 6.60 -11.11
CA ASP A 83 -15.37 6.23 -12.37
C ASP A 83 -14.43 5.43 -13.29
N SER A 84 -13.15 5.82 -13.31
CA SER A 84 -12.12 5.06 -14.02
C SER A 84 -11.91 3.68 -13.38
N LEU A 85 -11.83 3.62 -12.05
CA LEU A 85 -11.71 2.35 -11.33
C LEU A 85 -12.93 1.46 -11.50
N LEU A 86 -14.14 2.01 -11.58
CA LEU A 86 -15.34 1.24 -11.88
C LEU A 86 -15.15 0.47 -13.19
N SER A 87 -14.77 1.18 -14.25
CA SER A 87 -14.55 0.60 -15.58
C SER A 87 -13.43 -0.44 -15.58
N LEU A 88 -12.32 -0.15 -14.89
CA LEU A 88 -11.17 -1.05 -14.78
C LEU A 88 -11.42 -2.31 -13.94
N LEU A 89 -12.34 -2.25 -12.97
CA LEU A 89 -12.74 -3.40 -12.16
C LEU A 89 -13.77 -4.30 -12.87
N GLU A 90 -14.29 -3.88 -14.01
CA GLU A 90 -15.16 -4.70 -14.85
C GLU A 90 -14.33 -5.46 -15.90
N PRO A 91 -14.28 -6.81 -15.87
CA PRO A 91 -13.40 -7.57 -16.76
C PRO A 91 -13.61 -7.32 -18.25
N LEU A 92 -14.85 -7.10 -18.70
CA LEU A 92 -15.16 -6.84 -20.11
C LEU A 92 -14.59 -5.50 -20.56
N THR A 93 -14.82 -4.46 -19.78
CA THR A 93 -14.32 -3.11 -20.06
C THR A 93 -12.80 -3.05 -19.93
N ALA A 94 -12.21 -3.76 -18.97
CA ALA A 94 -10.76 -3.82 -18.78
C ALA A 94 -10.01 -4.54 -19.92
N ARG A 95 -10.63 -5.48 -20.65
CA ARG A 95 -10.00 -6.20 -21.78
C ARG A 95 -9.72 -5.33 -23.00
N ALA A 96 -10.49 -4.26 -23.18
CA ALA A 96 -10.38 -3.33 -24.30
C ALA A 96 -10.21 -1.90 -23.76
N TRP A 97 -9.33 -1.73 -22.77
CA TRP A 97 -9.11 -0.44 -22.14
C TRP A 97 -8.35 0.49 -23.09
N ARG A 98 -8.92 1.65 -23.44
CA ARG A 98 -8.24 2.63 -24.29
C ARG A 98 -7.32 3.51 -23.46
N ASP A 99 -6.02 3.24 -23.53
CA ASP A 99 -5.00 4.08 -22.90
C ASP A 99 -4.82 5.38 -23.69
N GLN A 100 -4.92 6.54 -23.02
CA GLN A 100 -4.91 7.85 -23.69
C GLN A 100 -3.54 8.19 -24.31
N TYR A 101 -2.46 7.63 -23.78
CA TYR A 101 -1.12 7.87 -24.29
C TYR A 101 -0.83 7.02 -25.52
N LEU A 102 -1.19 5.74 -25.48
CA LEU A 102 -1.05 4.86 -26.65
C LEU A 102 -2.08 5.17 -27.75
N ASP A 103 -3.21 5.75 -27.38
CA ASP A 103 -4.39 5.94 -28.24
C ASP A 103 -4.85 4.63 -28.89
N ALA A 104 -4.71 3.53 -28.14
CA ALA A 104 -5.01 2.16 -28.55
C ALA A 104 -5.62 1.37 -27.39
N GLU A 105 -6.35 0.31 -27.73
CA GLU A 105 -6.91 -0.62 -26.75
C GLU A 105 -5.82 -1.57 -26.23
N VAL A 106 -5.83 -1.79 -24.92
CA VAL A 106 -4.94 -2.70 -24.20
C VAL A 106 -5.76 -3.58 -23.26
N ASP A 107 -5.32 -4.82 -23.08
CA ASP A 107 -5.94 -5.73 -22.10
C ASP A 107 -5.33 -5.50 -20.72
N LEU A 108 -6.10 -4.86 -19.84
CA LEU A 108 -5.78 -4.66 -18.43
C LEU A 108 -6.59 -5.58 -17.50
N SER A 109 -7.32 -6.56 -18.04
CA SER A 109 -8.17 -7.45 -17.24
C SER A 109 -7.38 -8.38 -16.30
N GLY A 110 -6.08 -8.56 -16.57
CA GLY A 110 -5.16 -9.29 -15.69
C GLY A 110 -4.71 -8.50 -14.46
N VAL A 111 -4.89 -7.17 -14.43
CA VAL A 111 -4.40 -6.31 -13.34
C VAL A 111 -5.16 -6.60 -12.04
N SER A 112 -4.41 -6.86 -10.97
CA SER A 112 -4.97 -7.11 -9.64
C SER A 112 -5.04 -5.83 -8.83
N TRP A 113 -6.24 -5.45 -8.37
CA TRP A 113 -6.47 -4.21 -7.63
C TRP A 113 -6.56 -4.48 -6.12
N ILE A 114 -5.79 -3.75 -5.32
CA ILE A 114 -5.87 -3.80 -3.86
C ILE A 114 -6.13 -2.38 -3.34
N CYS A 115 -7.34 -2.14 -2.83
CA CYS A 115 -7.72 -0.83 -2.31
C CYS A 115 -7.64 -0.81 -0.78
N THR A 116 -7.03 0.23 -0.23
CA THR A 116 -7.12 0.52 1.20
C THR A 116 -8.17 1.61 1.43
N ALA A 117 -8.79 1.57 2.61
CA ALA A 117 -9.69 2.61 3.05
C ALA A 117 -9.72 2.70 4.57
N ASN A 118 -9.89 3.90 5.12
CA ASN A 118 -10.17 4.07 6.56
C ASN A 118 -11.67 3.91 6.86
N THR A 119 -12.52 4.49 6.03
CA THR A 119 -13.98 4.38 6.09
C THR A 119 -14.56 3.92 4.75
N LEU A 120 -15.80 3.44 4.75
CA LEU A 120 -16.58 3.22 3.52
C LEU A 120 -17.37 4.45 3.10
N ASP A 121 -17.38 5.49 3.94
CA ASP A 121 -18.01 6.77 3.64
C ASP A 121 -17.24 7.44 2.50
N GLY A 122 -17.97 8.06 1.57
CA GLY A 122 -17.37 8.67 0.38
C GLY A 122 -17.03 7.68 -0.74
N ILE A 123 -17.08 6.35 -0.50
CA ILE A 123 -16.90 5.35 -1.56
C ILE A 123 -18.26 5.04 -2.21
N PRO A 124 -18.41 5.24 -3.54
CA PRO A 124 -19.66 4.96 -4.25
C PRO A 124 -20.10 3.50 -4.11
N ALA A 125 -21.41 3.28 -3.92
CA ALA A 125 -21.98 1.94 -3.81
C ALA A 125 -21.62 1.01 -4.99
N PRO A 126 -21.63 1.47 -6.26
CA PRO A 126 -21.21 0.63 -7.38
C PRO A 126 -19.78 0.10 -7.24
N LEU A 127 -18.86 0.89 -6.67
CA LEU A 127 -17.46 0.50 -6.51
C LEU A 127 -17.33 -0.51 -5.37
N ARG A 128 -18.05 -0.29 -4.27
CA ARG A 128 -18.11 -1.24 -3.14
C ARG A 128 -18.62 -2.61 -3.58
N ASN A 129 -19.60 -2.66 -4.49
CA ASN A 129 -20.16 -3.92 -5.00
C ASN A 129 -19.18 -4.71 -5.88
N ARG A 130 -18.18 -4.05 -6.48
CA ARG A 130 -17.12 -4.69 -7.27
C ARG A 130 -15.89 -5.08 -6.44
N LEU A 131 -15.87 -4.75 -5.15
CA LEU A 131 -14.74 -5.00 -4.25
C LEU A 131 -15.13 -5.99 -3.15
N ARG A 132 -14.20 -6.89 -2.80
CA ARG A 132 -14.31 -7.68 -1.58
C ARG A 132 -13.80 -6.86 -0.39
N ILE A 133 -14.71 -6.49 0.50
CA ILE A 133 -14.35 -5.69 1.68
C ILE A 133 -13.77 -6.60 2.77
N LEU A 134 -12.48 -6.40 3.08
CA LEU A 134 -11.81 -7.01 4.22
C LEU A 134 -11.66 -5.98 5.34
N ARG A 135 -12.11 -6.33 6.55
CA ARG A 135 -11.94 -5.52 7.76
C ARG A 135 -10.65 -5.94 8.47
N LEU A 136 -9.73 -5.01 8.64
CA LEU A 136 -8.52 -5.19 9.41
C LEU A 136 -8.75 -4.65 10.83
N PRO A 137 -8.77 -5.51 11.86
CA PRO A 137 -8.81 -5.04 13.24
C PRO A 137 -7.50 -4.33 13.60
N ARG A 138 -7.53 -3.53 14.66
CA ARG A 138 -6.30 -3.01 15.25
C ARG A 138 -5.47 -4.17 15.81
N PRO A 139 -4.16 -4.20 15.59
CA PRO A 139 -3.32 -5.15 16.29
C PRO A 139 -3.37 -4.91 17.81
N ALA A 140 -3.47 -6.00 18.57
CA ALA A 140 -3.42 -6.04 20.02
C ALA A 140 -2.03 -6.46 20.53
N ALA A 141 -1.83 -6.39 21.85
CA ALA A 141 -0.55 -6.71 22.51
C ALA A 141 -0.04 -8.12 22.18
N GLU A 142 -0.94 -9.09 22.02
CA GLU A 142 -0.59 -10.47 21.61
C GLU A 142 0.12 -10.56 20.26
N HIS A 143 -0.09 -9.59 19.37
CA HIS A 143 0.55 -9.54 18.06
C HIS A 143 1.94 -8.90 18.09
N LEU A 144 2.34 -8.28 19.22
CA LEU A 144 3.60 -7.55 19.33
C LEU A 144 4.82 -8.37 18.91
N PRO A 145 5.02 -9.63 19.36
CA PRO A 145 6.20 -10.40 18.99
C PRO A 145 6.36 -10.58 17.47
N VAL A 146 5.25 -10.81 16.76
CA VAL A 146 5.26 -10.97 15.31
C VAL A 146 5.46 -9.62 14.62
N LEU A 147 4.83 -8.57 15.12
CA LEU A 147 4.93 -7.23 14.55
C LEU A 147 6.32 -6.62 14.74
N THR A 148 6.95 -6.79 15.90
CA THR A 148 8.30 -6.28 16.16
C THR A 148 9.33 -6.99 15.31
N ALA A 149 9.28 -8.32 15.21
CA ALA A 149 10.14 -9.08 14.31
C ALA A 149 9.98 -8.60 12.85
N SER A 150 8.74 -8.35 12.44
CA SER A 150 8.43 -7.82 11.12
C SER A 150 8.94 -6.40 10.90
N VAL A 151 8.89 -5.54 11.91
CA VAL A 151 9.41 -4.16 11.87
C VAL A 151 10.93 -4.15 11.86
N LEU A 152 11.58 -4.98 12.67
CA LEU A 152 13.04 -5.13 12.71
C LEU A 152 13.59 -5.53 11.34
N ARG A 153 12.93 -6.50 10.68
CA ARG A 153 13.29 -6.91 9.32
C ARG A 153 13.20 -5.76 8.31
N ASP A 154 12.10 -5.00 8.36
CA ASP A 154 11.94 -3.83 7.47
C ASP A 154 13.05 -2.79 7.72
N ILE A 155 13.37 -2.51 8.99
CA ILE A 155 14.45 -1.58 9.36
C ILE A 155 15.82 -2.08 8.87
N ALA A 156 16.11 -3.38 9.03
CA ALA A 156 17.35 -3.99 8.54
C ALA A 156 17.51 -3.75 7.04
N HIS A 157 16.47 -4.10 6.28
CA HIS A 157 16.44 -3.95 4.82
C HIS A 157 16.58 -2.49 4.39
N GLU A 158 15.86 -1.55 5.03
CA GLU A 158 15.94 -0.11 4.73
C GLU A 158 17.34 0.47 5.00
N ARG A 159 18.06 -0.06 6.01
CA ARG A 159 19.42 0.36 6.35
C ARG A 159 20.50 -0.36 5.55
N GLY A 160 20.15 -1.39 4.78
CA GLY A 160 21.13 -2.30 4.16
C GLY A 160 21.96 -3.07 5.19
N GLU A 161 21.44 -3.24 6.41
CA GLU A 161 22.05 -4.02 7.49
C GLU A 161 21.56 -5.47 7.39
N ASP A 162 22.44 -6.43 7.66
CA ASP A 162 22.03 -7.84 7.79
C ASP A 162 21.10 -8.02 9.01
N GLU A 163 20.01 -8.79 8.87
CA GLU A 163 19.04 -9.05 9.96
C GLU A 163 19.73 -9.55 11.24
N ARG A 164 20.88 -10.23 11.12
CA ARG A 164 21.67 -10.72 12.26
C ARG A 164 22.24 -9.60 13.15
N PHE A 165 22.40 -8.39 12.62
CA PHE A 165 22.84 -7.23 13.40
C PHE A 165 21.71 -6.54 14.16
N LEU A 166 20.45 -6.94 13.91
CA LEU A 166 19.27 -6.46 14.62
C LEU A 166 18.58 -7.65 15.31
N PRO A 167 19.18 -8.18 16.41
CA PRO A 167 18.60 -9.31 17.10
C PRO A 167 17.20 -8.99 17.62
N PRO A 168 16.32 -10.00 17.73
CA PRO A 168 14.98 -9.85 18.28
C PRO A 168 14.97 -9.11 19.62
N LEU A 169 13.83 -8.49 19.93
CA LEU A 169 13.63 -7.91 21.26
C LEU A 169 13.51 -9.03 22.30
N ASP A 170 14.18 -8.85 23.43
CA ASP A 170 14.06 -9.77 24.56
C ASP A 170 12.75 -9.57 25.34
N GLY A 171 12.53 -10.37 26.38
CA GLY A 171 11.31 -10.34 27.18
C GLY A 171 11.09 -9.02 27.94
N GLU A 172 12.16 -8.38 28.41
CA GLU A 172 12.07 -7.11 29.14
C GLU A 172 11.73 -5.96 28.18
N GLU A 173 12.39 -5.93 27.03
CA GLU A 173 12.16 -4.96 25.97
C GLU A 173 10.76 -5.08 25.37
N LEU A 174 10.28 -6.31 25.12
CA LEU A 174 8.91 -6.53 24.66
C LEU A 174 7.88 -6.10 25.71
N SER A 175 8.16 -6.31 27.00
CA SER A 175 7.28 -5.88 28.09
C SER A 175 7.23 -4.35 28.20
N ALA A 176 8.39 -3.69 28.14
CA ALA A 176 8.48 -2.23 28.11
C ALA A 176 7.77 -1.65 26.89
N LEU A 177 7.94 -2.28 25.73
CA LEU A 177 7.28 -1.88 24.49
C LEU A 177 5.76 -2.07 24.58
N ALA A 178 5.28 -3.17 25.17
CA ALA A 178 3.85 -3.41 25.37
C ALA A 178 3.22 -2.33 26.26
N ALA A 179 3.88 -1.97 27.37
CA ALA A 179 3.43 -0.91 28.26
C ALA A 179 3.40 0.47 27.57
N ALA A 180 4.42 0.78 26.76
CA ALA A 180 4.50 2.05 26.03
C ALA A 180 3.56 2.15 24.83
N TRP A 181 3.36 1.03 24.12
CA TRP A 181 2.50 0.97 22.94
C TRP A 181 1.01 0.98 23.30
N GLY A 182 0.67 0.43 24.48
CA GLY A 182 -0.67 0.40 25.03
C GLY A 182 -1.71 -0.10 24.02
N ASP A 183 -2.89 0.53 24.05
CA ASP A 183 -3.99 0.21 23.13
C ASP A 183 -3.96 1.04 21.83
N SER A 184 -2.82 1.65 21.50
CA SER A 184 -2.73 2.53 20.32
C SER A 184 -3.05 1.77 19.03
N GLY A 185 -2.69 0.47 18.96
CA GLY A 185 -2.91 -0.39 17.80
C GLY A 185 -2.23 0.11 16.52
N SER A 186 -1.34 1.10 16.62
CA SER A 186 -0.70 1.75 15.48
C SER A 186 0.66 1.14 15.23
N VAL A 187 0.82 0.51 14.05
CA VAL A 187 2.10 -0.06 13.61
C VAL A 187 3.14 1.05 13.35
N ARG A 188 2.68 2.25 12.96
CA ARG A 188 3.56 3.42 12.81
C ARG A 188 4.17 3.83 14.16
N THR A 189 3.35 3.84 15.20
CA THR A 189 3.81 4.16 16.57
C THR A 189 4.74 3.06 17.08
N LEU A 190 4.39 1.80 16.84
CA LEU A 190 5.25 0.65 17.16
C LEU A 190 6.65 0.80 16.55
N ARG A 191 6.72 1.13 15.25
CA ARG A 191 8.00 1.34 14.56
C ARG A 191 8.86 2.40 15.25
N ARG A 192 8.27 3.55 15.62
CA ARG A 192 9.00 4.62 16.31
C ARG A 192 9.58 4.15 17.64
N PHE A 193 8.82 3.38 18.42
CA PHE A 193 9.32 2.84 19.68
C PHE A 193 10.44 1.82 19.48
N VAL A 194 10.32 0.93 18.48
CA VAL A 194 11.39 -0.01 18.13
C VAL A 194 12.66 0.74 17.72
N GLU A 195 12.57 1.79 16.90
CA GLU A 195 13.73 2.60 16.51
C GLU A 195 14.39 3.29 17.71
N ALA A 196 13.59 3.84 18.63
CA ALA A 196 14.11 4.46 19.87
C ALA A 196 14.83 3.43 20.75
N LEU A 197 14.28 2.22 20.87
CA LEU A 197 14.88 1.12 21.63
C LEU A 197 16.21 0.66 20.99
N LEU A 198 16.25 0.53 19.66
CA LEU A 198 17.49 0.23 18.94
C LEU A 198 18.56 1.32 19.13
N ALA A 199 18.16 2.59 19.17
CA ALA A 199 19.08 3.69 19.45
C ALA A 199 19.63 3.62 20.88
N ALA A 200 18.78 3.30 21.86
CA ALA A 200 19.20 3.09 23.25
C ALA A 200 20.21 1.94 23.37
N ARG A 201 19.95 0.77 22.75
CA ARG A 201 20.89 -0.37 22.69
C ARG A 201 22.28 0.04 22.22
N ARG A 202 22.35 0.83 21.15
CA ARG A 202 23.62 1.34 20.58
C ARG A 202 24.35 2.25 21.56
N ALA A 203 23.64 3.12 22.26
CA ALA A 203 24.22 4.00 23.27
C ALA A 203 24.78 3.23 24.49
N THR A 204 24.14 2.13 24.90
CA THR A 204 24.64 1.28 26.00
C THR A 204 25.81 0.41 25.59
N THR A 205 25.86 -0.01 24.31
CA THR A 205 26.90 -0.89 23.78
C THR A 205 28.18 -0.14 23.38
N ASN A 206 28.09 1.18 23.13
CA ASN A 206 29.24 2.01 22.73
C ASN A 206 29.46 3.15 23.74
N PRO A 207 30.05 2.87 24.93
CA PRO A 207 30.22 3.85 25.99
C PRO A 207 31.45 4.77 25.83
N ASN A 208 31.85 5.13 24.60
CA ASN A 208 33.02 5.99 24.32
C ASN A 208 32.67 7.20 23.45
#